data_AF-A0A2E8D3V4-F1
#
_entry.id   AF-A0A2E8D3V4-F1
#
_cell.length_a   1.000
_cell.length_b   1.000
_cell.length_c   1.000
_cell.angle_alpha   90.00
_cell.angle_beta   90.00
_cell.angle_gamma   90.00
#
_symmetry.space_group_name_H-M   'P 1'
#
loop_
_entity.id
_entity.type
_entity.pdbx_description
1 polymer ?
#
loop_
_entity_poly.entity_id
_entity_poly.type
_entity_poly.pdbx_seq_one_letter_code
_entity_poly.pdbx_strand_id
1 'polypeptide(L)'
;MIAVARKSEELKTATWQEGFLEMMPMIEQQARVAFRDLDAEAREDAIAEVTANAMVAYERLHERGELQRAFASALAKYAIRQFFDGRRTGTPQCSRDVYSARAKKTVGYEVLSLGAPGEQVGEWMECLINNRQTPVPDQVAFRMDFPRWLDNQTPRDKRVAQRLSLGYSTGEVAKEFSISPARVSQLRRELADSWHEFISAALGQANDEESGEE
;
A
#
# COMPACT_ATOMS: atom_id res chain seq x y z
N MET A 1 -34.98 -30.88 41.45
CA MET A 1 -33.51 -30.77 41.41
C MET A 1 -33.14 -29.30 41.40
N ILE A 2 -32.65 -28.82 42.54
CA ILE A 2 -32.27 -27.42 42.74
C ILE A 2 -30.86 -27.26 42.17
N ALA A 3 -30.70 -26.41 41.17
CA ALA A 3 -29.40 -26.09 40.58
C ALA A 3 -28.52 -25.44 41.65
N VAL A 4 -27.44 -26.13 42.02
CA VAL A 4 -26.43 -25.63 42.95
C VAL A 4 -25.74 -24.45 42.28
N ALA A 5 -25.95 -23.26 42.85
CA ALA A 5 -25.20 -22.07 42.50
C ALA A 5 -23.71 -22.37 42.70
N ARG A 6 -22.96 -22.52 41.60
CA ARG A 6 -21.52 -22.70 41.67
C ARG A 6 -20.91 -21.38 42.15
N LYS A 7 -20.52 -21.43 43.42
CA LYS A 7 -19.97 -20.41 44.31
C LYS A 7 -19.13 -19.33 43.63
N SER A 8 -19.59 -18.10 43.80
CA SER A 8 -18.90 -16.81 43.54
C SER A 8 -17.57 -16.61 44.29
N GLU A 9 -17.10 -17.60 45.06
CA GLU A 9 -15.86 -17.53 45.84
C GLU A 9 -14.64 -18.11 45.12
N GLU A 10 -14.81 -19.11 44.23
CA GLU A 10 -13.67 -19.67 43.45
C GLU A 10 -13.13 -18.66 42.42
N LEU A 11 -13.97 -17.72 41.97
CA LEU A 11 -13.60 -16.65 41.06
C LEU A 11 -12.73 -15.54 41.69
N LYS A 12 -12.47 -15.57 43.01
CA LYS A 12 -11.66 -14.55 43.70
C LYS A 12 -10.15 -14.81 43.68
N THR A 13 -9.71 -16.00 43.29
CA THR A 13 -8.28 -16.38 43.24
C THR A 13 -7.79 -16.79 41.86
N ALA A 14 -8.70 -17.02 40.91
CA ALA A 14 -8.34 -17.12 39.51
C ALA A 14 -7.96 -15.71 39.03
N THR A 15 -6.74 -15.56 38.51
CA THR A 15 -6.36 -14.31 37.85
C THR A 15 -7.38 -14.06 36.73
N TRP A 16 -7.82 -12.81 36.48
CA TRP A 16 -8.86 -12.55 35.47
C TRP A 16 -8.50 -13.14 34.09
N GLN A 17 -7.21 -13.30 33.84
CA GLN A 17 -6.63 -14.00 32.71
C GLN A 17 -7.18 -15.43 32.55
N GLU A 18 -7.29 -16.21 33.63
CA GLU A 18 -7.86 -17.56 33.61
C GLU A 18 -9.33 -17.54 33.16
N GLY A 19 -10.12 -16.62 33.72
CA GLY A 19 -11.52 -16.45 33.32
C GLY A 19 -11.68 -16.03 31.86
N PHE A 20 -10.76 -15.23 31.33
CA PHE A 20 -10.75 -14.91 29.90
C PHE A 20 -10.37 -16.12 29.04
N LEU A 21 -9.35 -16.89 29.44
CA LEU A 21 -8.89 -18.09 28.73
C LEU A 21 -10.00 -19.14 28.59
N GLU A 22 -10.91 -19.25 29.57
CA GLU A 22 -12.09 -20.12 29.47
C GLU A 22 -13.05 -19.71 28.33
N MET A 23 -13.18 -18.41 28.06
CA MET A 23 -14.07 -17.88 27.01
C MET A 23 -13.40 -17.77 25.64
N MET A 24 -12.08 -17.70 25.60
CA MET A 24 -11.28 -17.47 24.39
C MET A 24 -11.62 -18.45 23.25
N PRO A 25 -11.76 -19.78 23.45
CA PRO A 25 -12.09 -20.70 22.35
C PRO A 25 -13.42 -20.37 21.66
N MET A 26 -14.43 -19.94 22.43
CA MET A 26 -15.73 -19.57 21.89
C MET A 26 -15.68 -18.23 21.14
N ILE A 27 -14.86 -17.28 21.62
CA ILE A 27 -14.62 -15.99 20.93
C ILE A 27 -13.94 -16.24 19.59
N GLU A 28 -12.87 -17.04 19.57
CA GLU A 28 -12.16 -17.40 18.34
C GLU A 28 -13.05 -18.17 17.36
N GLN A 29 -13.90 -19.08 17.85
CA GLN A 29 -14.84 -19.80 17.00
C GLN A 29 -15.80 -18.85 16.28
N GLN A 30 -16.33 -17.84 16.98
CA GLN A 30 -17.18 -16.82 16.35
C GLN A 30 -16.41 -15.94 15.37
N ALA A 31 -15.16 -15.58 15.69
CA ALA A 31 -14.28 -14.83 14.79
C ALA A 31 -14.00 -15.62 13.50
N ARG A 32 -13.66 -16.91 13.60
CA ARG A 32 -13.45 -17.82 12.45
C ARG A 32 -14.67 -17.85 11.53
N VAL A 33 -15.89 -17.91 12.09
CA VAL A 33 -17.13 -17.89 11.32
C VAL A 33 -17.38 -16.53 10.65
N ALA A 34 -17.08 -15.43 11.34
CA ALA A 34 -17.27 -14.07 10.83
C ALA A 34 -16.28 -13.69 9.73
N PHE A 35 -15.07 -14.25 9.76
CA PHE A 35 -13.98 -13.97 8.81
C PHE A 35 -13.71 -15.13 7.85
N ARG A 36 -14.69 -16.03 7.65
CA ARG A 36 -14.53 -17.22 6.79
C ARG A 36 -14.20 -16.89 5.33
N ASP A 37 -14.58 -15.69 4.88
CA ASP A 37 -14.40 -15.23 3.50
C ASP A 37 -13.05 -14.52 3.30
N LEU A 38 -12.26 -14.32 4.37
CA LEU A 38 -10.89 -13.82 4.27
C LEU A 38 -9.93 -14.97 3.90
N ASP A 39 -8.85 -14.62 3.21
CA ASP A 39 -7.71 -15.53 3.01
C ASP A 39 -7.07 -15.92 4.35
N ALA A 40 -6.17 -16.91 4.32
CA ALA A 40 -5.63 -17.50 5.54
C ALA A 40 -4.88 -16.49 6.42
N GLU A 41 -4.03 -15.66 5.81
CA GLU A 41 -3.21 -14.67 6.52
C GLU A 41 -4.10 -13.57 7.10
N ALA A 42 -4.96 -12.97 6.28
CA ALA A 42 -5.88 -11.92 6.74
C ALA A 42 -6.86 -12.42 7.81
N ARG A 43 -7.26 -13.70 7.73
CA ARG A 43 -8.14 -14.32 8.74
C ARG A 43 -7.42 -14.51 10.08
N GLU A 44 -6.17 -14.96 10.08
CA GLU A 44 -5.38 -15.14 11.30
C GLU A 44 -5.17 -13.79 12.01
N ASP A 45 -4.78 -12.76 11.27
CA ASP A 45 -4.65 -11.39 11.77
C ASP A 45 -5.97 -10.87 12.36
N ALA A 46 -7.08 -11.08 11.65
CA ALA A 46 -8.40 -10.65 12.12
C ALA A 46 -8.84 -11.36 13.41
N ILE A 47 -8.54 -12.67 13.54
CA ILE A 47 -8.83 -13.42 14.76
C ILE A 47 -7.99 -12.91 15.92
N ALA A 48 -6.68 -12.73 15.74
CA ALA A 48 -5.79 -12.22 16.78
C ALA A 48 -6.25 -10.84 17.28
N GLU A 49 -6.60 -9.95 16.35
CA GLU A 49 -7.10 -8.61 16.65
C GLU A 49 -8.44 -8.64 17.41
N VAL A 50 -9.38 -9.51 17.01
CA VAL A 50 -10.66 -9.67 17.73
C VAL A 50 -10.45 -10.25 19.12
N THR A 51 -9.57 -11.23 19.28
CA THR A 51 -9.22 -11.81 20.58
C THR A 51 -8.59 -10.76 21.50
N ALA A 52 -7.67 -9.93 20.98
CA ALA A 52 -7.07 -8.83 21.74
C ALA A 52 -8.10 -7.78 22.18
N ASN A 53 -8.98 -7.33 21.28
CA ASN A 53 -10.06 -6.39 21.62
C ASN A 53 -11.01 -6.96 22.68
N ALA A 54 -11.35 -8.25 22.58
CA ALA A 54 -12.19 -8.93 23.55
C ALA A 54 -11.51 -9.04 24.93
N MET A 55 -10.20 -9.31 24.97
CA MET A 55 -9.41 -9.36 26.21
C MET A 55 -9.38 -8.00 26.90
N VAL A 56 -9.09 -6.91 26.18
CA VAL A 56 -9.09 -5.55 26.74
C VAL A 56 -10.46 -5.16 27.29
N ALA A 57 -11.54 -5.54 26.59
CA ALA A 57 -12.90 -5.31 27.08
C ALA A 57 -13.20 -6.13 28.35
N TYR A 58 -12.71 -7.37 28.43
CA TYR A 58 -12.88 -8.24 29.59
C TYR A 58 -12.10 -7.73 30.82
N GLU A 59 -10.84 -7.37 30.65
CA GLU A 59 -10.00 -6.75 31.69
C GLU A 59 -10.69 -5.49 32.23
N ARG A 60 -11.21 -4.63 31.36
CA ARG A 60 -11.95 -3.44 31.78
C ARG A 60 -13.23 -3.76 32.56
N LEU A 61 -13.89 -4.88 32.29
CA LEU A 61 -15.03 -5.35 33.10
C LEU A 61 -14.55 -5.87 34.46
N HIS A 62 -13.41 -6.55 34.51
CA HIS A 62 -12.79 -6.99 35.76
C HIS A 62 -12.42 -5.81 36.66
N GLU A 63 -11.72 -4.80 36.13
CA GLU A 63 -11.37 -3.57 36.86
C GLU A 63 -12.58 -2.86 37.46
N ARG A 64 -13.75 -2.98 36.82
CA ARG A 64 -15.02 -2.41 37.28
C ARG A 64 -15.81 -3.31 38.22
N GLY A 65 -15.36 -4.54 38.47
CA GLY A 65 -16.12 -5.53 39.23
C GLY A 65 -17.40 -5.98 38.53
N GLU A 66 -17.44 -5.94 37.19
CA GLU A 66 -18.62 -6.24 36.37
C GLU A 66 -18.51 -7.54 35.56
N LEU A 67 -17.72 -8.51 36.01
CA LEU A 67 -17.51 -9.79 35.29
C LEU A 67 -18.79 -10.59 35.05
N GLN A 68 -19.83 -10.41 35.86
CA GLN A 68 -21.16 -11.00 35.64
C GLN A 68 -21.80 -10.59 34.30
N ARG A 69 -21.30 -9.53 33.64
CA ARG A 69 -21.75 -9.05 32.33
C ARG A 69 -20.88 -9.55 31.18
N ALA A 70 -19.77 -10.24 31.48
CA ALA A 70 -18.84 -10.73 30.50
C ALA A 70 -19.32 -12.06 29.91
N PHE A 71 -19.98 -11.97 28.76
CA PHE A 71 -20.37 -13.14 27.98
C PHE A 71 -19.49 -13.26 26.74
N ALA A 72 -18.94 -14.45 26.47
CA ALA A 72 -18.09 -14.71 25.31
C ALA A 72 -18.72 -14.24 23.99
N SER A 73 -20.02 -14.53 23.79
CA SER A 73 -20.77 -14.12 22.59
C SER A 73 -20.90 -12.59 22.46
N ALA A 74 -21.08 -11.88 23.57
CA ALA A 74 -21.16 -10.42 23.56
C ALA A 74 -19.80 -9.81 23.25
N LEU A 75 -18.73 -10.27 23.91
CA LEU A 75 -17.36 -9.82 23.69
C LEU A 75 -16.95 -10.02 22.23
N ALA A 76 -17.16 -11.23 21.69
CA ALA A 76 -16.87 -11.54 20.29
C ALA A 76 -17.65 -10.63 19.33
N LYS A 77 -18.97 -10.50 19.52
CA LYS A 77 -19.82 -9.66 18.65
C LYS A 77 -19.36 -8.20 18.62
N TYR A 78 -19.04 -7.62 19.78
CA TYR A 78 -18.57 -6.24 19.83
C TYR A 78 -17.16 -6.09 19.25
N ALA A 79 -16.24 -7.01 19.52
CA ALA A 79 -14.90 -6.99 18.96
C ALA A 79 -14.90 -7.14 17.43
N ILE A 80 -15.69 -8.06 16.87
CA ILE A 80 -15.88 -8.21 15.42
C ILE A 80 -16.43 -6.90 14.81
N ARG A 81 -17.42 -6.27 15.46
CA ARG A 81 -17.97 -4.99 14.98
C ARG A 81 -16.92 -3.87 15.04
N GLN A 82 -16.07 -3.85 16.06
CA GLN A 82 -14.96 -2.88 16.15
C GLN A 82 -13.94 -3.10 15.04
N PHE A 83 -13.62 -4.36 14.73
CA PHE A 83 -12.73 -4.70 13.61
C PHE A 83 -13.24 -4.14 12.28
N PHE A 84 -14.51 -4.38 11.94
CA PHE A 84 -15.14 -3.82 10.73
C PHE A 84 -15.33 -2.29 10.79
N ASP A 85 -15.17 -1.68 11.95
CA ASP A 85 -15.16 -0.23 12.12
C ASP A 85 -13.77 0.39 11.94
N GLY A 86 -12.75 -0.43 11.65
CA GLY A 86 -11.37 0.02 11.56
C GLY A 86 -10.78 0.40 12.93
N ARG A 87 -11.43 -0.01 14.03
CA ARG A 87 -10.86 0.11 15.37
C ARG A 87 -9.97 -1.11 15.61
N ARG A 88 -8.75 -0.83 16.09
CA ARG A 88 -7.70 -1.81 16.37
C ARG A 88 -7.18 -1.59 17.79
N THR A 89 -6.58 -2.62 18.36
CA THR A 89 -5.99 -2.65 19.70
C THR A 89 -4.59 -2.06 19.66
N GLY A 90 -4.15 -1.41 20.75
CA GLY A 90 -2.77 -0.93 20.93
C GLY A 90 -2.44 0.38 20.20
N THR A 91 -2.87 0.56 18.95
CA THR A 91 -2.53 1.75 18.16
C THR A 91 -3.77 2.40 17.54
N PRO A 92 -4.03 3.69 17.82
CA PRO A 92 -5.07 4.44 17.13
C PRO A 92 -4.78 4.48 15.63
N GLN A 93 -5.74 4.08 14.80
CA GLN A 93 -5.62 4.30 13.35
C GLN A 93 -5.76 5.80 13.05
N CYS A 94 -4.78 6.34 12.33
CA CYS A 94 -4.79 7.72 11.90
C CYS A 94 -5.81 7.92 10.77
N SER A 95 -6.83 8.74 10.97
CA SER A 95 -7.81 9.04 9.92
C SER A 95 -7.25 9.86 8.75
N ARG A 96 -6.03 10.39 8.89
CA ARG A 96 -5.30 11.09 7.82
C ARG A 96 -4.36 10.16 7.06
N ASP A 97 -4.17 8.93 7.52
CA ASP A 97 -3.40 7.93 6.80
C ASP A 97 -4.27 7.32 5.70
N VAL A 98 -3.83 7.55 4.45
CA VAL A 98 -4.50 7.11 3.23
C VAL A 98 -4.61 5.58 3.16
N TYR A 99 -3.71 4.84 3.82
CA TYR A 99 -3.78 3.38 3.86
C TYR A 99 -4.68 2.84 4.97
N SER A 100 -5.08 3.66 5.95
CA SER A 100 -5.87 3.19 7.08
C SER A 100 -7.28 2.74 6.64
N ALA A 101 -7.73 1.62 7.21
CA ALA A 101 -9.07 1.10 6.95
C ALA A 101 -10.15 2.11 7.38
N ARG A 102 -9.89 2.85 8.47
CA ARG A 102 -10.78 3.90 8.97
C ARG A 102 -10.92 5.08 8.00
N ALA A 103 -9.83 5.55 7.40
CA ALA A 103 -9.90 6.63 6.41
C ALA A 103 -10.66 6.19 5.16
N LYS A 104 -10.34 5.00 4.62
CA LYS A 104 -11.06 4.41 3.47
C LYS A 104 -12.56 4.32 3.71
N LYS A 105 -12.99 3.83 4.88
CA LYS A 105 -14.41 3.70 5.25
C LYS A 105 -15.12 5.05 5.42
N THR A 106 -14.44 6.04 6.00
CA THR A 106 -15.08 7.34 6.33
C THR A 106 -15.23 8.22 5.09
N VAL A 107 -14.24 8.19 4.19
CA VAL A 107 -14.18 9.08 3.01
C VAL A 107 -14.67 8.38 1.75
N GLY A 108 -14.59 7.05 1.67
CA GLY A 108 -15.10 6.27 0.54
C GLY A 108 -14.20 6.34 -0.70
N TYR A 109 -12.89 6.22 -0.53
CA TYR A 109 -11.93 6.11 -1.64
C TYR A 109 -11.32 4.71 -1.71
N GLU A 110 -10.86 4.37 -2.90
CA GLU A 110 -10.10 3.16 -3.17
C GLU A 110 -8.64 3.54 -3.43
N VAL A 111 -7.70 2.72 -2.93
CA VAL A 111 -6.28 2.86 -3.24
C VAL A 111 -5.98 1.88 -4.36
N LEU A 112 -5.72 2.41 -5.55
CA LEU A 112 -5.33 1.61 -6.70
C LEU A 112 -3.82 1.44 -6.71
N SER A 113 -3.38 0.24 -7.07
CA SER A 113 -1.97 0.02 -7.40
C SER A 113 -1.67 0.68 -8.75
N LEU A 114 -0.53 1.37 -8.84
CA LEU A 114 -0.01 1.93 -10.09
C LEU A 114 0.71 0.87 -10.95
N GLY A 115 0.37 -0.43 -10.79
CA GLY A 115 1.02 -1.54 -11.48
C GLY A 115 2.35 -1.96 -10.84
N ALA A 116 2.86 -3.13 -11.23
CA ALA A 116 4.23 -3.49 -10.87
C ALA A 116 5.23 -2.77 -11.79
N PRO A 117 6.43 -2.42 -11.30
CA PRO A 117 7.47 -1.84 -12.15
C PRO A 117 7.76 -2.72 -13.37
N GLY A 118 7.58 -2.16 -14.56
CA GLY A 118 7.79 -2.77 -15.86
C GLY A 118 6.53 -3.24 -16.60
N GLU A 119 5.34 -3.07 -16.02
CA GLU A 119 4.06 -3.52 -16.62
C GLU A 119 3.34 -2.40 -17.39
N GLN A 120 3.59 -1.12 -17.09
CA GLN A 120 2.86 -0.02 -17.71
C GLN A 120 3.63 0.69 -18.84
N VAL A 121 2.89 1.05 -19.89
CA VAL A 121 3.41 1.93 -20.94
C VAL A 121 3.48 3.34 -20.38
N GLY A 122 4.70 3.87 -20.22
CA GLY A 122 4.90 5.24 -19.74
C GLY A 122 5.31 5.36 -18.26
N GLU A 123 5.69 4.29 -17.58
CA GLU A 123 6.15 4.34 -16.16
C GLU A 123 7.28 5.33 -15.89
N TRP A 124 8.13 5.61 -16.89
CA TRP A 124 9.18 6.62 -16.74
C TRP A 124 8.59 8.02 -16.45
N MET A 125 7.34 8.29 -16.85
CA MET A 125 6.64 9.55 -16.52
C MET A 125 6.33 9.65 -15.02
N GLU A 126 6.02 8.53 -14.37
CA GLU A 126 5.73 8.48 -12.92
C GLU A 126 6.96 8.89 -12.10
N CYS A 127 8.16 8.50 -12.55
CA CYS A 127 9.42 8.92 -11.92
C CYS A 127 9.58 10.46 -11.88
N LEU A 128 8.89 11.20 -12.76
CA LEU A 128 8.99 12.66 -12.83
C LEU A 128 7.96 13.38 -11.97
N ILE A 129 6.89 12.72 -11.53
CA ILE A 129 5.80 13.37 -10.76
C ILE A 129 6.34 13.94 -9.44
N ASN A 130 7.30 13.26 -8.82
CA ASN A 130 7.90 13.68 -7.55
C ASN A 130 9.21 14.47 -7.70
N ASN A 131 9.56 14.93 -8.91
CA ASN A 131 10.76 15.74 -9.10
C ASN A 131 10.54 17.17 -8.58
N ARG A 132 11.16 17.50 -7.45
CA ARG A 132 11.17 18.85 -6.86
C ARG A 132 12.45 19.64 -7.14
N GLN A 133 13.42 19.03 -7.82
CA GLN A 133 14.73 19.64 -8.11
C GLN A 133 14.69 20.45 -9.41
N THR A 134 14.06 19.92 -10.45
CA THR A 134 13.95 20.57 -11.75
C THR A 134 12.83 21.63 -11.73
N PRO A 135 13.06 22.86 -12.22
CA PRO A 135 12.02 23.89 -12.33
C PRO A 135 10.81 23.43 -13.16
N VAL A 136 9.62 23.96 -12.86
CA VAL A 136 8.36 23.57 -13.52
C VAL A 136 8.41 23.72 -15.06
N PRO A 137 8.93 24.82 -15.64
CA PRO A 137 9.01 24.95 -17.10
C PRO A 137 9.81 23.82 -17.76
N ASP A 138 10.98 23.49 -17.20
CA ASP A 138 11.85 22.43 -17.73
C ASP A 138 11.18 21.05 -17.61
N GLN A 139 10.44 20.81 -16.52
CA GLN A 139 9.66 19.58 -16.38
C GLN A 139 8.55 19.47 -17.43
N VAL A 140 7.87 20.58 -17.74
CA VAL A 140 6.82 20.61 -18.75
C VAL A 140 7.41 20.37 -20.14
N ALA A 141 8.48 21.07 -20.49
CA ALA A 141 9.20 20.87 -21.75
C ALA A 141 9.62 19.41 -21.91
N PHE A 142 10.28 18.82 -20.89
CA PHE A 142 10.66 17.41 -20.92
C PHE A 142 9.46 16.48 -21.10
N ARG A 143 8.35 16.71 -20.38
CA ARG A 143 7.13 15.88 -20.50
C ARG A 143 6.49 15.93 -21.88
N MET A 144 6.68 17.02 -22.63
CA MET A 144 6.15 17.16 -24.00
C MET A 144 7.11 16.60 -25.04
N ASP A 145 8.39 16.90 -24.90
CA ASP A 145 9.41 16.63 -25.93
C ASP A 145 9.96 15.21 -25.84
N PHE A 146 10.12 14.66 -24.64
CA PHE A 146 10.67 13.32 -24.47
C PHE A 146 9.80 12.21 -25.09
N PRO A 147 8.45 12.20 -24.94
CA PRO A 147 7.61 11.24 -25.66
C PRO A 147 7.72 11.37 -27.19
N ARG A 148 7.75 12.60 -27.70
CA ARG A 148 7.88 12.88 -29.15
C ARG A 148 9.21 12.37 -29.69
N TRP A 149 10.30 12.64 -28.98
CA TRP A 149 11.61 12.10 -29.31
C TRP A 149 11.64 10.57 -29.23
N LEU A 150 11.01 10.00 -28.22
CA LEU A 150 10.96 8.55 -28.01
C LEU A 150 10.21 7.84 -29.14
N ASP A 151 9.20 8.47 -29.74
CA ASP A 151 8.47 7.96 -30.91
C ASP A 151 9.31 7.95 -32.20
N ASN A 152 10.39 8.74 -32.26
CA ASN A 152 11.35 8.71 -33.38
C ASN A 152 12.36 7.56 -33.27
N GLN A 153 12.43 6.88 -32.12
CA GLN A 153 13.38 5.79 -31.89
C GLN A 153 12.87 4.46 -32.47
N THR A 154 13.79 3.54 -32.77
CA THR A 154 13.39 2.18 -33.15
C THR A 154 12.61 1.51 -32.00
N PRO A 155 11.70 0.55 -32.27
CA PRO A 155 10.94 -0.12 -31.20
C PRO A 155 11.81 -0.75 -30.12
N ARG A 156 13.02 -1.21 -30.49
CA ARG A 156 14.01 -1.74 -29.55
C ARG A 156 14.62 -0.63 -28.72
N ASP A 157 15.13 0.43 -29.36
CA ASP A 157 15.86 1.49 -28.65
C ASP A 157 14.92 2.31 -27.76
N LYS A 158 13.66 2.48 -28.17
CA LYS A 158 12.57 2.99 -27.33
C LYS A 158 12.44 2.22 -26.03
N ARG A 159 12.38 0.88 -26.10
CA ARG A 159 12.27 0.03 -24.90
C ARG A 159 13.55 0.07 -24.05
N VAL A 160 14.73 0.12 -24.68
CA VAL A 160 16.01 0.29 -23.97
C VAL A 160 16.05 1.63 -23.23
N ALA A 161 15.66 2.73 -23.89
CA ALA A 161 15.59 4.06 -23.30
C ALA A 161 14.66 4.07 -22.08
N GLN A 162 13.46 3.51 -22.21
CA GLN A 162 12.49 3.42 -21.11
C GLN A 162 13.05 2.67 -19.89
N ARG A 163 13.70 1.50 -20.09
CA ARG A 163 14.34 0.75 -19.00
C ARG A 163 15.47 1.54 -18.35
N LEU A 164 16.30 2.20 -19.15
CA LEU A 164 17.37 3.04 -18.60
C LEU A 164 16.82 4.22 -17.79
N SER A 165 15.72 4.85 -18.23
CA SER A 165 15.04 5.94 -17.51
C SER A 165 14.44 5.50 -16.18
N LEU A 166 14.01 4.24 -16.07
CA LEU A 166 13.53 3.63 -14.82
C LEU A 166 14.66 3.26 -13.83
N GLY A 167 15.92 3.48 -14.21
CA GLY A 167 17.08 3.25 -13.35
C GLY A 167 17.66 1.83 -13.40
N TYR A 168 17.19 0.98 -14.33
CA TYR A 168 17.78 -0.35 -14.52
C TYR A 168 19.26 -0.24 -14.91
N SER A 169 20.07 -1.13 -14.35
CA SER A 169 21.51 -1.18 -14.64
C SER A 169 21.79 -1.64 -16.07
N THR A 170 22.96 -1.29 -16.58
CA THR A 170 23.44 -1.75 -17.90
C THR A 170 23.42 -3.28 -18.02
N GLY A 171 23.68 -4.00 -16.92
CA GLY A 171 23.67 -5.47 -16.89
C GLY A 171 22.26 -6.07 -16.97
N GLU A 172 21.29 -5.46 -16.28
CA GLU A 172 19.89 -5.88 -16.32
C GLU A 172 19.30 -5.67 -17.72
N VAL A 173 19.53 -4.49 -18.31
CA VAL A 173 19.10 -4.19 -19.68
C VAL A 173 19.80 -5.11 -20.70
N ALA A 174 21.10 -5.37 -20.53
CA ALA A 174 21.83 -6.29 -21.41
C ALA A 174 21.21 -7.68 -21.42
N LYS A 175 20.87 -8.21 -20.24
CA LYS A 175 20.20 -9.51 -20.08
C LYS A 175 18.80 -9.52 -20.70
N GLU A 176 17.99 -8.48 -20.45
CA GLU A 176 16.62 -8.38 -20.97
C GLU A 176 16.58 -8.36 -22.51
N PHE A 177 17.45 -7.57 -23.13
CA PHE A 177 17.48 -7.40 -24.60
C PHE A 177 18.44 -8.36 -25.31
N SER A 178 19.01 -9.34 -24.61
CA SER A 178 19.97 -10.32 -25.15
C SER A 178 21.15 -9.69 -25.90
N ILE A 179 21.69 -8.60 -25.37
CA ILE A 179 22.81 -7.84 -25.96
C ILE A 179 23.95 -7.66 -24.96
N SER A 180 25.14 -7.33 -25.45
CA SER A 180 26.28 -7.12 -24.55
C SER A 180 26.10 -5.85 -23.70
N PRO A 181 26.60 -5.83 -22.45
CA PRO A 181 26.64 -4.62 -21.62
C PRO A 181 27.38 -3.44 -22.30
N ALA A 182 28.40 -3.76 -23.10
CA ALA A 182 29.10 -2.78 -23.92
C ALA A 182 28.16 -2.12 -24.94
N ARG A 183 27.30 -2.91 -25.62
CA ARG A 183 26.33 -2.36 -26.56
C ARG A 183 25.27 -1.50 -25.87
N VAL A 184 24.80 -1.87 -24.68
CA VAL A 184 23.90 -1.01 -23.89
C VAL A 184 24.56 0.33 -23.54
N SER A 185 25.85 0.32 -23.21
CA SER A 185 26.60 1.55 -22.93
C SER A 185 26.81 2.43 -24.16
N GLN A 186 26.94 1.83 -25.34
CA GLN A 186 26.92 2.56 -26.62
C GLN A 186 25.55 3.16 -26.89
N LEU A 187 24.48 2.35 -26.80
CA LEU A 187 23.10 2.80 -26.98
C LEU A 187 22.75 3.96 -26.04
N ARG A 188 23.18 3.92 -24.78
CA ARG A 188 22.97 5.02 -23.83
C ARG A 188 23.54 6.35 -24.34
N ARG A 189 24.74 6.33 -24.94
CA ARG A 189 25.36 7.51 -25.53
C ARG A 189 24.66 7.94 -26.81
N GLU A 190 24.42 7.00 -27.72
CA GLU A 190 23.70 7.25 -28.98
C GLU A 190 22.31 7.88 -28.73
N LEU A 191 21.58 7.38 -27.73
CA LEU A 191 20.29 7.93 -27.32
C LEU A 191 20.43 9.32 -26.68
N ALA A 192 21.45 9.53 -25.84
CA ALA A 192 21.70 10.85 -25.24
C ALA A 192 22.07 11.89 -26.31
N ASP A 193 22.92 11.54 -27.26
CA ASP A 193 23.31 12.41 -28.36
C ASP A 193 22.09 12.75 -29.24
N SER A 194 21.30 11.74 -29.63
CA SER A 194 20.05 11.92 -30.38
C SER A 194 19.04 12.82 -29.66
N TRP A 195 18.96 12.72 -28.33
CA TRP A 195 18.10 13.58 -27.52
C TRP A 195 18.55 15.05 -27.55
N HIS A 196 19.86 15.31 -27.40
CA HIS A 196 20.39 16.67 -27.48
C HIS A 196 20.20 17.27 -28.87
N GLU A 197 20.39 16.48 -29.93
CA GLU A 197 20.11 16.90 -31.31
C GLU A 197 18.63 17.28 -31.49
N PHE A 198 17.71 16.48 -30.95
CA PHE A 198 16.27 16.74 -31.02
C PHE A 198 15.87 18.06 -30.36
N ILE A 199 16.32 18.30 -29.13
CA ILE A 199 16.02 19.56 -28.43
C ILE A 199 16.69 20.75 -29.13
N SER A 200 17.93 20.60 -29.59
CA SER A 200 18.64 21.69 -30.28
C SER A 200 17.93 22.10 -31.57
N ALA A 201 17.39 21.12 -32.31
CA ALA A 201 16.59 21.39 -33.50
C ALA A 201 15.25 22.07 -33.16
N ALA A 202 14.58 21.65 -32.07
CA ALA A 202 13.33 22.26 -31.62
C ALA A 202 13.51 23.72 -31.18
N LEU A 203 14.62 24.04 -30.49
CA LEU A 203 14.96 25.41 -30.09
C LEU A 203 15.33 26.31 -31.27
N GLY A 204 15.95 25.76 -32.31
CA GLY A 204 16.25 26.49 -33.54
C GLY A 204 14.98 26.96 -34.27
N GLN A 205 13.97 26.09 -34.34
CA GLN A 205 12.68 26.41 -34.99
C GLN A 205 11.89 27.50 -34.24
N ALA A 206 11.94 27.52 -32.90
CA ALA A 206 11.27 28.54 -32.10
C ALA A 206 11.86 29.95 -32.30
N ASN A 207 13.19 30.06 -32.45
CA ASN A 207 13.85 31.35 -32.67
C ASN A 207 13.62 31.92 -34.09
N ASP A 208 13.44 31.04 -35.08
CA ASP A 208 13.15 31.45 -36.46
C ASP A 208 11.68 31.93 -36.62
N GLU A 209 10.74 31.40 -35.83
CA GLU A 209 9.34 31.84 -35.82
C GLU A 209 9.14 33.21 -35.14
N GLU A 210 9.86 33.51 -34.05
CA GLU A 210 9.83 34.85 -33.41
C GLU A 210 10.46 35.96 -34.28
N SER A 211 11.36 35.60 -35.21
CA SER A 211 12.03 36.56 -36.10
C SER A 211 11.20 36.93 -37.34
N GLY A 212 10.06 36.25 -37.57
CA GLY A 212 9.21 36.42 -38.76
C GLY A 212 7.94 37.25 -38.55
N GLU A 213 7.70 37.78 -37.34
CA GLU A 213 6.51 38.59 -37.00
C GLU A 213 6.78 40.09 -36.78
N GLU A 214 7.94 40.62 -37.23
CA GLU A 214 8.19 42.08 -37.30
C GLU A 214 7.78 42.72 -38.65
#